data_AF-A0A2T0HIB2-F1
#
_entry.id   AF-A0A2T0HIB2-F1
#
_cell.length_a   1.000
_cell.length_b   1.000
_cell.length_c   1.000
_cell.angle_alpha   90.00
_cell.angle_beta   90.00
_cell.angle_gamma   90.00
#
_symmetry.space_group_name_H-M   'P 1'
#
loop_
_entity.id
_entity.type
_entity.pdbx_description
1 polymer ?
#
loop_
_entity_poly.entity_id
_entity_poly.type
_entity_poly.pdbx_seq_one_letter_code
_entity_poly.pdbx_strand_id
1 'polypeptide(L)' 'TPQRLIRWAEQTGPNTAGVIAYILERRIHPQHGFRACLGILRLSKQHGEERLEAACQRALALGACSYKSLESILRQGL' A
#
# COMPACT_ATOMS: atom_id res chain seq x y z
N THR A 1 -14.13 7.64 2.46
CA THR A 1 -14.22 7.57 0.99
C THR A 1 -12.86 7.16 0.42
N PRO A 2 -12.81 6.56 -0.79
CA PRO A 2 -11.57 6.14 -1.44
C PRO A 2 -10.53 7.28 -1.53
N GLN A 3 -10.96 8.50 -1.88
CA GLN A 3 -10.06 9.66 -2.02
C GLN A 3 -9.35 10.04 -0.72
N ARG A 4 -10.03 9.96 0.43
CA ARG A 4 -9.42 10.27 1.73
C ARG A 4 -8.30 9.29 2.07
N LEU A 5 -8.41 8.05 1.62
CA LEU A 5 -7.45 7.00 1.90
C LEU A 5 -6.19 7.14 1.03
N ILE A 6 -6.37 7.52 -0.23
CA ILE A 6 -5.25 7.89 -1.13
C ILE A 6 -4.49 9.09 -0.57
N ARG A 7 -5.19 10.16 -0.17
CA ARG A 7 -4.53 11.33 0.47
C ARG A 7 -3.77 11.01 1.74
N TRP A 8 -4.22 10.02 2.49
CA TRP A 8 -3.47 9.58 3.66
C TRP A 8 -2.20 8.81 3.26
N ALA A 9 -2.30 7.95 2.24
CA ALA A 9 -1.16 7.22 1.69
C ALA A 9 -0.08 8.15 1.09
N GLU A 10 -0.49 9.29 0.52
CA GLU A 10 0.42 10.34 0.03
C GLU A 10 1.34 10.90 1.12
N GLN A 11 0.96 10.82 2.41
CA GLN A 11 1.83 11.24 3.52
C GLN A 11 3.04 10.32 3.69
N THR A 12 2.90 9.05 3.33
CA THR A 12 4.02 8.10 3.27
C THR A 12 4.81 8.27 1.98
N GLY A 13 4.13 8.45 0.85
CA GLY A 13 4.76 8.75 -0.43
C GLY A 13 3.93 8.38 -1.66
N PRO A 14 4.38 8.79 -2.85
CA PRO A 14 3.64 8.64 -4.10
C PRO A 14 3.43 7.17 -4.49
N ASN A 15 4.38 6.27 -4.24
CA ASN A 15 4.24 4.86 -4.57
C ASN A 15 3.24 4.19 -3.63
N THR A 16 3.24 4.55 -2.35
CA THR A 16 2.24 4.07 -1.39
C THR A 16 0.83 4.51 -1.83
N ALA A 17 0.65 5.78 -2.23
CA ALA A 17 -0.61 6.24 -2.81
C ALA A 17 -1.01 5.45 -4.07
N GLY A 18 -0.05 5.17 -4.96
CA GLY A 18 -0.26 4.36 -6.17
C GLY A 18 -0.75 2.94 -5.86
N VAL A 19 -0.16 2.26 -4.88
CA VAL A 19 -0.62 0.92 -4.46
C VAL A 19 -2.04 0.97 -3.91
N ILE A 20 -2.36 1.97 -3.08
CA ILE A 20 -3.69 2.13 -2.50
C ILE A 20 -4.73 2.41 -3.59
N ALA A 21 -4.43 3.30 -4.53
CA ALA A 21 -5.28 3.57 -5.69
C ALA A 21 -5.52 2.28 -6.51
N TYR A 22 -4.46 1.55 -6.83
CA TYR A 22 -4.53 0.29 -7.57
C TYR A 22 -5.45 -0.75 -6.90
N ILE A 23 -5.34 -0.89 -5.57
CA ILE A 23 -6.18 -1.84 -4.80
C ILE A 23 -7.65 -1.41 -4.82
N LEU A 24 -7.92 -0.11 -4.73
CA LEU A 24 -9.28 0.45 -4.71
C LEU A 24 -9.94 0.36 -6.10
N GLU A 25 -9.21 0.63 -7.18
CA GLU A 25 -9.70 0.58 -8.56
C GLU A 25 -10.05 -0.85 -9.01
N ARG A 26 -9.29 -1.86 -8.58
CA ARG A 26 -9.50 -3.25 -8.97
C ARG A 26 -10.67 -3.96 -8.27
N ARG A 27 -11.28 -3.35 -7.24
CA ARG A 27 -12.30 -4.02 -6.41
C ARG A 27 -13.68 -3.43 -6.70
N ILE A 28 -14.57 -4.27 -7.24
CA ILE A 28 -16.00 -3.97 -7.50
C ILE A 28 -16.72 -3.52 -6.21
N HIS A 29 -16.27 -3.99 -5.04
CA HIS A 29 -16.76 -3.55 -3.74
C HIS A 29 -15.67 -2.85 -2.94
N PRO A 30 -15.74 -1.52 -2.78
CA PRO A 30 -14.73 -0.73 -2.08
C PRO A 30 -14.43 -1.26 -0.69
N GLN A 31 -15.47 -1.72 0.04
CA GLN A 31 -15.38 -2.18 1.44
C GLN A 31 -14.33 -3.26 1.68
N HIS A 32 -14.11 -4.16 0.71
CA HIS A 32 -13.07 -5.18 0.79
C HIS A 32 -11.66 -4.64 0.51
N GLY A 33 -11.54 -3.56 -0.27
CA GLY A 33 -10.29 -2.83 -0.49
C GLY A 33 -9.86 -2.00 0.72
N PHE A 34 -10.82 -1.42 1.47
CA PHE A 34 -10.52 -0.57 2.63
C PHE A 34 -9.69 -1.29 3.70
N ARG A 35 -10.04 -2.53 4.06
CA ARG A 35 -9.27 -3.29 5.07
C ARG A 35 -7.83 -3.56 4.63
N ALA A 36 -7.63 -3.94 3.37
CA ALA A 36 -6.29 -4.17 2.83
C ALA A 36 -5.46 -2.87 2.83
N CYS A 37 -6.06 -1.76 2.40
CA CYS A 37 -5.42 -0.46 2.37
C CYS A 37 -5.02 0.02 3.78
N LEU A 38 -5.91 -0.11 4.76
CA LEU A 38 -5.59 0.22 6.16
C LEU A 38 -4.50 -0.68 6.73
N GLY A 39 -4.48 -1.96 6.37
CA GLY A 39 -3.41 -2.88 6.74
C GLY A 39 -2.06 -2.43 6.19
N ILE A 40 -2.01 -2.03 4.93
CA ILE A 40 -0.79 -1.51 4.28
C ILE A 40 -0.30 -0.24 4.98
N LEU A 41 -1.18 0.72 5.24
CA LEU A 41 -0.81 1.95 5.97
C LEU A 41 -0.34 1.68 7.40
N ARG A 42 -0.74 0.56 8.03
CA ARG A 42 -0.21 0.18 9.35
C ARG A 42 1.21 -0.40 9.27
N LEU A 43 1.65 -0.90 8.12
CA LEU A 43 3.03 -1.39 7.94
C LEU A 43 4.03 -0.25 8.06
N SER A 44 3.67 1.00 7.74
CA SER A 44 4.55 2.16 7.94
C SER A 44 4.93 2.36 9.40
N LYS A 45 4.00 2.06 10.32
CA LYS A 45 4.27 2.12 11.77
C LYS A 45 5.24 1.06 12.25
N GLN A 46 5.31 -0.08 11.57
CA GLN A 46 6.15 -1.22 11.96
C GLN A 46 7.53 -1.16 11.30
N HIS A 47 7.59 -0.69 10.05
CA HIS A 47 8.78 -0.76 9.22
C HIS A 47 9.39 0.62 8.87
N GLY A 48 8.71 1.71 9.20
CA GLY A 48 9.06 3.07 8.78
C GLY A 48 8.41 3.43 7.44
N GLU A 49 8.14 4.72 7.26
CA GLU A 49 7.49 5.26 6.05
C GLU A 49 8.39 5.09 4.82
N GLU A 50 9.68 5.41 4.92
CA GLU A 50 10.64 5.24 3.81
C GLU A 50 10.73 3.80 3.31
N ARG A 51 10.76 2.84 4.24
CA ARG A 51 10.85 1.42 3.89
C ARG A 51 9.56 0.90 3.26
N LEU A 52 8.40 1.36 3.75
CA LEU A 52 7.12 1.05 3.12
C LEU A 52 7.07 1.64 1.71
N GLU A 53 7.51 2.89 1.53
CA GLU A 53 7.49 3.57 0.24
C GLU A 53 8.36 2.85 -0.81
N ALA A 54 9.57 2.43 -0.43
CA ALA A 54 10.44 1.63 -1.30
C ALA A 54 9.85 0.24 -1.59
N ALA A 55 9.17 -0.39 -0.63
CA ALA A 55 8.46 -1.65 -0.86
C ALA A 55 7.28 -1.47 -1.82
N CYS A 56 6.53 -0.37 -1.71
CA CYS A 56 5.44 0.00 -2.62
C CYS A 56 5.96 0.25 -4.04
N GLN A 57 7.09 0.93 -4.19
CA GLN A 57 7.74 1.12 -5.49
C GLN A 57 8.04 -0.21 -6.17
N ARG A 58 8.64 -1.15 -5.43
CA ARG A 58 8.94 -2.50 -5.94
C ARG A 58 7.66 -3.28 -6.25
N ALA A 59 6.65 -3.20 -5.40
CA ALA A 59 5.37 -3.87 -5.63
C ALA A 59 4.67 -3.38 -6.90
N LEU A 60 4.69 -2.07 -7.17
CA LEU A 60 4.16 -1.48 -8.40
C LEU A 60 4.93 -1.99 -9.63
N ALA A 61 6.26 -2.00 -9.57
CA ALA A 61 7.10 -2.50 -10.67
C ALA A 61 6.84 -3.99 -10.99
N LEU A 62 6.50 -4.79 -9.97
CA LEU A 62 6.18 -6.22 -10.10
C LEU A 62 4.69 -6.50 -10.37
N GLY A 63 3.83 -5.48 -10.34
CA GLY A 63 2.37 -5.66 -10.36
C GLY A 63 1.82 -6.44 -9.16
N ALA A 64 2.59 -6.56 -8.08
CA ALA A 64 2.30 -7.36 -6.90
C ALA A 64 1.71 -6.51 -5.75
N CYS A 65 0.66 -5.74 -6.06
CA CYS A 65 0.04 -4.79 -5.12
C CYS A 65 -0.98 -5.50 -4.20
N SER A 66 -0.47 -6.16 -3.16
CA SER A 66 -1.29 -6.76 -2.11
C SER A 66 -0.64 -6.61 -0.74
N TYR A 67 -1.44 -6.68 0.33
CA TYR A 67 -0.91 -6.66 1.71
C TYR A 67 0.15 -7.75 1.92
N LYS A 68 -0.12 -9.00 1.52
CA LYS A 68 0.81 -10.12 1.68
C LYS A 68 2.11 -9.91 0.91
N SER A 69 2.02 -9.37 -0.30
CA SER A 69 3.20 -9.07 -1.12
C SER A 69 4.07 -8.00 -0.44
N LEU A 70 3.47 -6.91 0.03
CA LEU A 70 4.20 -5.85 0.74
C LEU A 70 4.80 -6.34 2.06
N GLU A 71 4.04 -7.07 2.86
CA GLU A 71 4.53 -7.69 4.09
C GLU A 71 5.72 -8.62 3.81
N SER A 72 5.67 -9.42 2.74
CA SER A 72 6.80 -10.28 2.35
C SER A 72 8.02 -9.46 1.91
N ILE A 73 7.84 -8.41 1.10
CA ILE A 73 8.95 -7.53 0.66
C ILE A 73 9.61 -6.88 1.89
N LEU A 74 8.80 -6.38 2.82
CA LEU A 74 9.28 -5.73 4.03
C LEU A 74 10.01 -6.68 4.97
N ARG A 75 9.55 -7.93 5.07
CA ARG A 75 10.18 -8.97 5.91
C ARG A 75 11.48 -9.51 5.33
N GLN A 76 11.59 -9.64 4.00
CA GLN A 76 12.76 -10.24 3.36
C GLN A 76 13.97 -9.28 3.27
N GLY A 77 13.78 -7.99 3.58
CA GLY A 77 14.82 -6.99 3.40
C GLY A 77 14.80 -6.45 1.97
N LEU A 78 14.77 -5.12 1.85
CA LEU A 78 15.19 -4.44 0.63
C LEU A 78 16.70 -4.55 0.51
#